data_AF-T1B0Q1-F1
#
_entry.id   AF-T1B0Q1-F1
#
_cell.length_a   1.000
_cell.length_b   1.000
_cell.length_c   1.000
_cell.angle_alpha   90.00
_cell.angle_beta   90.00
_cell.angle_gamma   90.00
#
_symmetry.space_group_name_H-M   'P 1'
#
loop_
_entity.id
_entity.type
_entity.pdbx_description
1 polymer ?
#
loop_
_entity_poly.entity_id
_entity_poly.type
_entity_poly.pdbx_seq_one_letter_code
_entity_poly.pdbx_strand_id
1 'polypeptide(L)' 'MGLVNEGFRGLAENGSVYSKLSGKVGVGHNRYSTAGSKDLTGAGPVTISSLTGEMALSHNGEIVNQNE' A
#
# COMPACT_ATOMS: atom_id res chain seq x y z
N MET A 1 -1.85 8.28 7.99
CA MET A 1 -2.05 9.16 6.81
C MET A 1 -1.01 10.26 6.87
N GLY A 2 -0.44 10.66 5.74
CA GLY A 2 0.64 11.63 5.72
C GLY A 2 1.40 11.64 4.39
N LEU A 3 2.44 12.45 4.31
CA LEU A 3 3.39 12.43 3.20
C LEU A 3 4.17 11.12 3.18
N VAL A 4 4.80 10.82 2.04
CA VAL A 4 5.63 9.61 1.86
C VAL A 4 6.59 9.43 3.03
N ASN A 5 7.34 10.47 3.44
CA ASN A 5 8.29 10.34 4.53
C ASN A 5 7.63 9.82 5.82
N GLU A 6 6.42 10.30 6.12
CA GLU A 6 5.73 10.03 7.37
C GLU A 6 5.23 8.58 7.42
N GLY A 7 4.83 8.04 6.26
CA GLY A 7 4.44 6.64 6.11
C GLY A 7 5.56 5.64 6.38
N PHE A 8 6.82 6.00 6.11
CA PHE A 8 7.98 5.11 6.32
C PHE A 8 8.70 5.33 7.65
N ARG A 9 8.35 6.34 8.46
CA ARG A 9 9.05 6.65 9.73
C ARG A 9 9.09 5.49 10.72
N GLY A 10 8.04 4.67 10.79
CA GLY A 10 7.96 3.52 11.70
C GLY A 10 8.75 2.28 11.25
N LEU A 11 9.29 2.30 10.03
CA LEU A 11 10.08 1.19 9.47
C LEU A 11 11.58 1.38 9.65
N ALA A 12 12.00 2.53 10.17
CA ALA A 12 13.40 2.81 10.47
C ALA A 12 13.91 1.94 11.62
N GLU A 13 14.87 1.07 11.33
CA GLU A 13 15.70 0.40 12.33
C GLU A 13 17.17 0.60 11.98
N ASN A 14 18.02 0.83 12.98
CA ASN A 14 19.46 1.06 12.81
C ASN A 14 19.82 2.17 11.80
N GLY A 15 19.00 3.22 11.72
CA GLY A 15 19.23 4.36 10.83
C GLY A 15 18.81 4.15 9.37
N SER A 16 18.20 3.00 9.02
CA SER A 16 17.68 2.73 7.68
C SER A 16 16.18 2.42 7.71
N VAL A 17 15.38 3.21 6.98
CA VAL A 17 13.94 2.98 6.76
C VAL A 17 13.64 1.73 5.93
N TYR A 18 14.65 1.15 5.28
CA TYR A 18 14.51 0.04 4.35
C TYR A 18 14.93 -1.30 4.92
N SER A 19 15.40 -1.36 6.17
CA SER A 19 15.83 -2.61 6.81
C SER A 19 14.70 -3.66 6.85
N LYS A 20 13.44 -3.21 6.98
CA LYS A 20 12.25 -4.07 6.93
C LYS A 20 11.69 -4.34 5.53
N LEU A 21 12.16 -3.63 4.50
CA LEU A 21 11.69 -3.72 3.12
C LEU A 21 12.79 -4.34 2.24
N SER A 22 13.32 -5.48 2.67
CA SER A 22 14.33 -6.22 1.93
C SER A 22 13.75 -6.88 0.69
N GLY A 23 14.46 -6.83 -0.43
CA GLY A 23 14.05 -7.47 -1.67
C GLY A 23 14.60 -6.73 -2.88
N LYS A 24 14.40 -7.29 -4.07
CA LYS A 24 14.82 -6.68 -5.34
C LYS A 24 13.67 -5.99 -6.09
N VAL A 25 12.43 -6.29 -5.69
CA VAL A 25 11.20 -5.83 -6.35
C VAL A 25 10.17 -5.51 -5.27
N GLY A 26 9.44 -4.42 -5.44
CA GLY A 26 8.34 -4.04 -4.55
C GLY A 26 7.38 -3.08 -5.24
N VAL A 27 6.17 -2.97 -4.69
CA VAL A 27 5.13 -2.03 -5.14
C VAL A 27 4.73 -1.14 -3.98
N GLY A 28 4.46 0.14 -4.26
CA GLY A 28 3.96 1.11 -3.30
C GLY A 28 2.81 1.91 -3.88
N HIS A 29 2.03 2.55 -3.01
CA HIS A 29 0.88 3.34 -3.40
C HIS A 29 0.86 4.66 -2.63
N ASN A 30 0.65 5.77 -3.34
CA ASN A 30 0.37 7.05 -2.72
C ASN A 30 -1.11 7.38 -2.96
N ARG A 31 -1.91 7.26 -1.90
CA ARG A 31 -3.36 7.49 -2.00
C ARG A 31 -3.65 8.99 -1.89
N TYR A 32 -4.35 9.52 -2.89
CA TYR A 32 -5.10 10.76 -2.72
C TYR A 32 -6.50 10.41 -2.22
N SER A 33 -7.02 11.14 -1.22
CA SER A 33 -8.38 10.89 -0.72
C SER A 33 -9.38 11.26 -1.81
N THR A 34 -10.08 10.28 -2.37
CA THR A 34 -11.30 10.51 -3.15
C THR A 34 -12.46 10.78 -2.19
N ALA A 35 -13.58 11.29 -2.72
CA ALA A 35 -14.69 11.81 -1.93
C ALA A 35 -15.16 10.82 -0.84
N GLY A 36 -15.04 11.22 0.43
CA GLY A 36 -15.81 10.63 1.53
C GLY A 36 -15.07 9.75 2.55
N SER A 37 -13.78 9.44 2.44
CA SER A 37 -13.13 8.57 3.43
C SER A 37 -11.71 9.01 3.81
N LYS A 38 -11.59 9.54 5.04
CA LYS A 38 -10.30 9.75 5.74
C LYS A 38 -9.69 8.45 6.26
N ASP A 39 -10.42 7.34 6.11
CA ASP A 39 -10.01 6.03 6.62
C ASP A 39 -8.92 5.41 5.75
N LEU A 40 -8.12 4.53 6.36
CA LEU A 40 -7.07 3.75 5.68
C LEU A 40 -7.64 2.70 4.72
N THR A 41 -8.96 2.54 4.70
CA THR A 41 -9.68 1.61 3.84
C THR A 41 -9.36 1.89 2.37
N GLY A 42 -8.77 0.91 1.69
CA GLY A 42 -8.34 1.03 0.29
C GLY A 42 -6.94 1.64 0.09
N ALA A 43 -6.17 1.92 1.14
CA ALA A 43 -4.75 2.22 0.99
C ALA A 43 -3.99 0.93 0.62
N GLY A 44 -3.63 0.81 -0.66
CA GLY A 44 -2.77 -0.28 -1.13
C GLY A 44 -1.33 -0.25 -0.58
N PRO A 45 -0.55 -1.31 -0.80
CA PRO A 45 -0.91 -2.48 -1.61
C PRO A 45 -1.87 -3.43 -0.89
N VAL A 46 -2.83 -3.99 -1.64
CA VAL A 46 -3.63 -5.13 -1.20
C VAL A 46 -2.81 -6.39 -1.45
N THR A 47 -2.69 -7.25 -0.45
CA THR A 47 -1.99 -8.54 -0.55
C THR A 47 -2.99 -9.69 -0.58
N ILE A 48 -2.76 -10.65 -1.47
CA ILE A 48 -3.58 -11.85 -1.64
C ILE A 48 -2.66 -13.06 -1.54
N SER A 49 -3.02 -13.98 -0.63
CA SER A 49 -2.40 -15.31 -0.53
C SER A 49 -3.32 -16.33 -1.18
N SER A 50 -2.79 -17.15 -2.09
CA SER A 50 -3.55 -18.21 -2.76
C SER A 50 -2.71 -19.48 -2.87
N LEU A 51 -3.36 -20.59 -3.27
CA LEU A 51 -2.67 -21.86 -3.56
C LEU A 51 -1.59 -21.72 -4.63
N THR A 52 -1.69 -20.74 -5.53
CA THR A 52 -0.72 -20.52 -6.61
C THR A 52 0.37 -19.52 -6.23
N GLY A 53 0.31 -18.92 -5.02
CA GLY A 53 1.32 -18.02 -4.48
C GLY A 53 0.76 -16.72 -3.90
N GLU A 54 1.68 -15.80 -3.63
CA GLU A 54 1.41 -14.48 -3.08
C GLU A 54 1.34 -13.42 -4.19
N MET A 55 0.41 -12.49 -4.07
CA MET A 55 0.29 -11.34 -4.98
C MET A 55 0.11 -10.05 -4.17
N ALA A 56 0.79 -8.99 -4.59
CA ALA A 56 0.54 -7.64 -4.10
C ALA A 56 0.09 -6.74 -5.26
N LEU A 57 -1.03 -6.04 -5.09
CA LEU A 57 -1.62 -5.17 -6.10
C LEU A 57 -1.85 -3.77 -5.53
N SER A 58 -1.54 -2.76 -6.34
CA SER A 58 -1.96 -1.37 -6.11
C SER A 58 -2.65 -0.87 -7.38
N HIS A 59 -3.71 -0.08 -7.22
CA HIS A 59 -4.46 0.50 -8.34
C HIS A 59 -4.64 2.00 -8.14
N ASN A 60 -4.84 2.73 -9.23
CA ASN A 60 -5.23 4.13 -9.21
C ASN A 60 -6.45 4.29 -10.12
N GLY A 61 -7.64 4.32 -9.52
CA GLY A 61 -8.92 4.35 -10.22
C GLY A 61 -10.02 3.75 -9.36
N GLU A 62 -11.22 3.68 -9.94
CA GLU A 62 -12.43 3.17 -9.28
C GLU A 62 -13.00 2.00 -10.09
N ILE A 63 -13.50 0.96 -9.41
CA ILE A 63 -14.20 -0.15 -10.06
C ILE A 63 -15.69 0.23 -10.13
N VAL A 64 -16.13 0.71 -11.29
CA VAL A 64 -17.47 1.28 -11.49
C VAL A 64 -18.61 0.29 -11.24
N ASN A 65 -18.32 -1.01 -11.32
CA ASN A 65 -19.27 -2.09 -11.14
C ASN A 65 -18.93 -2.98 -9.93
N GLN A 66 -18.30 -2.44 -8.89
CA GLN A 66 -17.89 -3.21 -7.70
C GLN A 66 -19.03 -3.92 -6.96
N ASN A 67 -20.29 -3.53 -7.20
CA ASN A 67 -21.48 -4.08 -6.56
C ASN A 67 -22.31 -5.00 -7.49
N GLU A 68 -21.85 -5.26 -8.71
CA GLU A 68 -22.40 -6.33 -9.55
C GLU A 68 -21.94 -7.70 -9.06
#